data_AF-A0A5F5XKM4-F1
#
_entry.id   AF-A0A5F5XKM4-F1
#
_cell.length_a   1.000
_cell.length_b   1.000
_cell.length_c   1.000
_cell.angle_alpha   90.00
_cell.angle_beta   90.00
_cell.angle_gamma   90.00
#
_symmetry.space_group_name_H-M   'P 1'
#
loop_
_entity.id
_entity.type
_entity.pdbx_description
1 polymer ?
#
loop_
_entity_poly.entity_id
_entity_poly.type
_entity_poly.pdbx_seq_one_letter_code
_entity_poly.pdbx_strand_id
1 'polypeptide(L)'
;MKASGTLREYKVVGRCLPTPKCRTPPLYRMRIFAPNHVVAKSRFWYFVSQLKKMKKSSGEIVYCGQVFEKSPLRVKNFGIWLRYDSRSGTHNMYREYRDLTTAGAVTQCYRDMGARHRARAHSIQIMKVEEIAASKCRRPAVKQFHDSKIKFPLPHRVLRRQHKPQLAHPFTVSALKTKQSLILPAEWAYLGTAEGLQSGTRKLWQDRGRV
;
A
#
# COMPACT_ATOMS: atom_id res chain seq x y z
N MET A 1 14.23 10.70 -13.42
CA MET A 1 13.59 11.15 -12.16
C MET A 1 13.92 10.16 -11.06
N LYS A 2 14.23 10.65 -9.84
CA LYS A 2 14.19 9.83 -8.61
C LYS A 2 12.77 9.90 -8.04
N ALA A 3 12.13 8.77 -7.80
CA ALA A 3 10.83 8.71 -7.12
C ALA A 3 11.07 8.63 -5.61
N SER A 4 11.42 9.77 -5.01
CA SER A 4 11.56 9.89 -3.55
C SER A 4 10.28 10.42 -2.93
N GLY A 5 9.97 9.93 -1.72
CA GLY A 5 8.79 10.35 -0.97
C GLY A 5 7.47 9.91 -1.60
N THR A 6 6.44 10.73 -1.38
CA THR A 6 5.11 10.54 -1.94
C THR A 6 4.97 11.41 -3.19
N LEU A 7 4.62 10.79 -4.32
CA LEU A 7 4.41 11.52 -5.57
C LEU A 7 3.12 12.35 -5.48
N ARG A 8 3.07 13.41 -6.29
CA ARG A 8 1.90 14.27 -6.46
C ARG A 8 1.47 14.25 -7.91
N GLU A 9 0.18 14.37 -8.15
CA GLU A 9 -0.36 14.47 -9.50
C GLU A 9 -0.26 15.91 -9.99
N TYR A 10 0.30 16.11 -11.18
CA TYR A 10 0.37 17.39 -11.86
C TYR A 10 -0.31 17.30 -13.22
N LYS A 11 -1.15 18.29 -13.51
CA LYS A 11 -1.66 18.57 -14.85
C LYS A 11 -0.72 19.59 -15.47
N VAL A 12 0.02 19.15 -16.50
CA VAL A 12 0.93 20.02 -17.26
C VAL A 12 0.38 20.18 -18.67
N VAL A 13 0.25 21.42 -19.11
CA VAL A 13 -0.19 21.79 -20.45
C VAL A 13 0.92 22.59 -21.12
N GLY A 14 1.29 22.21 -22.33
CA GLY A 14 2.28 22.94 -23.13
C GLY A 14 1.96 22.90 -24.61
N ARG A 15 2.62 23.79 -25.35
CA ARG A 15 2.47 23.96 -26.80
C ARG A 15 3.80 24.36 -27.43
N CYS A 16 3.89 24.26 -28.76
CA CYS A 16 4.96 24.94 -29.50
C CYS A 16 4.78 26.45 -29.39
N LEU A 17 5.88 27.20 -29.48
CA LEU A 17 5.79 28.65 -29.64
C LEU A 17 5.08 28.98 -30.96
N PRO A 18 4.17 29.95 -30.98
CA PRO A 18 3.54 30.44 -32.21
C PRO A 18 4.60 30.89 -33.22
N THR A 19 4.43 30.50 -34.48
CA THR A 19 5.29 30.94 -35.60
C THR A 19 4.44 31.65 -36.66
N PRO A 20 5.03 32.45 -37.57
CA PRO A 20 4.27 33.09 -38.64
C PRO A 20 3.46 32.09 -39.50
N LYS A 21 4.01 30.88 -39.69
CA LYS A 21 3.37 29.77 -40.41
C LYS A 21 2.25 29.10 -39.62
N CYS A 22 2.38 29.02 -38.30
CA CYS A 22 1.39 28.40 -37.41
C CYS A 22 1.16 29.29 -36.19
N ARG A 23 0.17 30.19 -36.31
CA ARG A 23 -0.16 31.18 -35.26
C ARG A 23 -0.84 30.56 -34.04
N THR A 24 -1.62 29.50 -34.24
CA THR A 24 -2.40 28.83 -33.18
C THR A 24 -1.99 27.36 -33.04
N PRO A 25 -0.82 27.09 -32.43
CA PRO A 25 -0.36 25.72 -32.24
C PRO A 25 -1.25 24.96 -31.23
N PRO A 26 -1.42 23.64 -31.41
CA PRO A 26 -2.27 22.83 -30.53
C PRO A 26 -1.68 22.73 -29.12
N LEU A 27 -2.59 22.66 -28.12
CA LEU A 27 -2.21 22.46 -26.72
C LEU A 27 -2.22 20.97 -26.38
N TYR A 28 -1.16 20.51 -25.72
CA TYR A 28 -1.05 19.14 -25.23
C TYR A 28 -1.12 19.12 -23.71
N ARG A 29 -2.02 18.30 -23.17
CA ARG A 29 -2.19 18.08 -21.74
C ARG A 29 -1.64 16.71 -21.35
N MET A 30 -0.75 16.68 -20.36
CA MET A 30 -0.28 15.45 -19.74
C MET A 30 -0.61 15.43 -18.25
N ARG A 31 -0.93 14.23 -17.77
CA ARG A 31 -1.01 13.93 -16.34
C ARG A 31 0.30 13.29 -15.91
N ILE A 32 1.02 13.95 -15.00
CA ILE A 32 2.38 13.59 -14.61
C ILE A 32 2.44 13.39 -13.10
N PHE A 33 3.03 12.30 -12.66
CA PHE A 33 3.27 12.04 -11.24
C PHE A 33 4.71 12.38 -10.90
N ALA A 34 4.92 13.33 -10.00
CA ALA A 34 6.24 13.85 -9.65
C ALA A 34 6.30 14.32 -8.18
N PRO A 35 7.48 14.38 -7.55
CA PRO A 35 7.62 14.94 -6.21
C PRO A 35 7.25 16.43 -6.13
N ASN A 36 7.64 17.21 -7.16
CA ASN A 36 7.40 18.64 -7.23
C ASN A 36 7.12 19.10 -8.68
N HIS A 37 6.71 20.36 -8.82
CA HIS A 37 6.35 20.94 -10.12
C HIS A 37 7.56 21.09 -11.07
N VAL A 38 8.77 21.29 -10.54
CA VAL A 38 10.01 21.41 -11.35
C VAL A 38 10.27 20.10 -12.10
N VAL A 39 10.22 18.98 -11.37
CA VAL A 39 10.39 17.67 -11.97
C VAL A 39 9.20 17.31 -12.87
N ALA A 40 7.98 17.75 -12.54
CA ALA A 40 6.82 17.57 -13.43
C ALA A 40 7.03 18.26 -14.79
N LYS A 41 7.49 19.53 -14.80
CA LYS A 41 7.84 20.27 -16.02
C LYS A 41 8.94 19.55 -16.81
N SER A 42 9.97 19.04 -16.14
CA SER A 42 11.04 18.26 -16.78
C SER A 42 10.51 16.98 -17.44
N ARG A 43 9.63 16.23 -16.76
CA ARG A 43 9.03 15.02 -17.32
C ARG A 43 8.08 15.30 -18.48
N PHE A 44 7.38 16.44 -18.47
CA PHE A 44 6.56 16.86 -19.60
C PHE A 44 7.42 16.96 -20.87
N TRP A 45 8.53 17.68 -20.79
CA TRP A 45 9.45 17.83 -21.92
C TRP A 45 10.06 16.50 -22.38
N TYR A 46 10.41 15.62 -21.44
CA TYR A 46 10.89 14.28 -21.76
C TYR A 46 9.87 13.53 -22.64
N PHE A 47 8.61 13.44 -22.22
CA PHE A 47 7.60 12.68 -22.97
C PHE A 47 7.15 13.36 -24.26
N VAL A 48 6.93 14.68 -24.26
CA VAL A 48 6.44 15.40 -25.44
C VAL A 48 7.47 15.41 -26.57
N SER A 49 8.76 15.38 -26.24
CA SER A 49 9.82 15.27 -27.25
C SER A 49 9.80 13.92 -27.98
N GLN A 50 9.46 12.83 -27.27
CA GLN A 50 9.32 11.51 -27.86
C GLN A 50 8.04 11.39 -28.70
N LEU A 51 6.93 11.93 -28.21
CA LEU A 51 5.59 11.77 -28.81
C LEU A 51 5.29 12.75 -29.94
N LYS A 52 5.72 14.01 -29.82
CA LYS A 52 5.36 15.11 -30.73
C LYS A 52 6.57 15.86 -31.29
N LYS A 53 7.79 15.36 -31.05
CA LYS A 53 9.05 15.97 -31.50
C LYS A 53 9.22 17.44 -31.10
N MET A 54 8.53 17.86 -30.03
CA MET A 54 8.57 19.21 -29.50
C MET A 54 9.74 19.35 -28.50
N LYS A 55 10.56 20.39 -28.67
CA LYS A 55 11.70 20.67 -27.79
C LYS A 55 11.32 21.75 -26.76
N LYS A 56 12.02 21.74 -25.62
CA LYS A 56 11.87 22.77 -24.56
C LYS A 56 12.19 24.18 -25.06
N SER A 57 13.14 24.32 -25.98
CA SER A 57 13.53 25.62 -26.56
C SER A 57 12.50 26.17 -27.55
N SER A 58 11.76 25.30 -28.23
CA SER A 58 10.79 25.66 -29.27
C SER A 58 9.34 25.66 -28.75
N GLY A 59 9.14 25.56 -27.44
CA GLY A 59 7.83 25.40 -26.84
C GLY A 59 7.77 26.03 -25.46
N GLU A 60 6.55 26.19 -24.97
CA GLU A 60 6.27 26.77 -23.68
C GLU A 60 5.27 25.91 -22.88
N ILE A 61 5.37 25.99 -21.56
CA ILE A 61 4.39 25.39 -20.65
C ILE A 61 3.38 26.47 -20.31
N VAL A 62 2.14 26.30 -20.78
CA VAL A 62 1.02 27.22 -20.55
C VAL A 62 0.49 27.08 -19.13
N TYR A 63 0.41 25.85 -18.62
CA TYR A 63 -0.12 25.57 -17.29
C TYR A 63 0.62 24.43 -16.61
N CYS A 64 0.92 24.58 -15.33
CA CYS A 64 1.39 23.50 -14.47
C CYS A 64 0.74 23.65 -13.10
N GLY A 65 -0.22 22.79 -12.81
CA GLY A 65 -0.94 22.82 -11.53
C GLY A 65 -1.01 21.44 -10.91
N GLN A 66 -0.93 21.39 -9.59
CA GLN A 66 -1.16 20.16 -8.83
C GLN A 66 -2.65 19.81 -8.91
N VAL A 67 -2.95 18.54 -9.15
CA VAL A 67 -4.32 18.00 -9.11
C VAL A 67 -4.50 17.31 -7.77
N PHE A 68 -5.55 17.71 -7.07
CA PHE A 68 -5.95 17.07 -5.83
C PHE A 68 -7.07 16.06 -6.10
N GLU A 69 -7.12 15.04 -5.27
CA GLU A 69 -8.12 14.00 -5.37
C GLU A 69 -9.52 14.54 -5.01
N LYS A 70 -10.55 14.18 -5.79
CA LYS A 70 -11.92 14.66 -5.54
C LYS A 70 -12.51 14.10 -4.25
N SER A 71 -12.25 12.81 -3.98
CA SER A 71 -12.76 12.10 -2.80
C SER A 71 -11.60 11.39 -2.08
N PRO A 72 -10.81 12.10 -1.25
CA PRO A 72 -9.63 11.55 -0.59
C PRO A 72 -9.96 10.63 0.60
N LEU A 73 -11.21 10.63 1.09
CA LEU A 73 -11.62 9.80 2.23
C LEU A 73 -12.17 8.44 1.80
N ARG A 74 -12.48 8.27 0.50
CA ARG A 74 -13.04 7.03 -0.05
C ARG A 74 -11.93 6.15 -0.61
N VAL A 75 -11.89 4.89 -0.16
CA VAL A 75 -10.97 3.89 -0.71
C VAL A 75 -11.40 3.51 -2.13
N LYS A 76 -10.44 3.50 -3.04
CA LYS A 76 -10.63 3.19 -4.47
C LYS A 76 -9.67 2.10 -4.91
N ASN A 77 -10.02 1.45 -6.01
CA ASN A 77 -9.12 0.53 -6.69
C ASN A 77 -8.61 1.24 -7.94
N PHE A 78 -7.31 1.26 -8.14
CA PHE A 78 -6.66 1.92 -9.28
C PHE A 78 -5.99 0.89 -10.18
N GLY A 79 -6.34 0.91 -11.46
CA GLY A 79 -5.60 0.22 -12.50
C GLY A 79 -4.52 1.12 -13.07
N ILE A 80 -3.31 0.57 -13.18
CA ILE A 80 -2.14 1.26 -13.73
C ILE A 80 -1.61 0.42 -14.89
N TRP A 81 -1.69 0.99 -16.08
CA TRP A 81 -1.02 0.49 -17.27
C TRP A 81 0.31 1.19 -17.38
N LEU A 82 1.38 0.41 -17.31
CA LEU A 82 2.73 0.90 -17.39
C LEU A 82 3.52 0.14 -18.44
N ARG A 83 4.46 0.83 -19.06
CA ARG A 83 5.58 0.24 -19.78
C ARG A 83 6.80 0.40 -18.90
N TYR A 84 7.65 -0.61 -18.85
CA TYR A 84 8.95 -0.48 -18.20
C TYR A 84 10.05 -1.14 -19.00
N ASP A 85 11.24 -0.58 -18.87
CA ASP A 85 12.44 -1.13 -19.46
C ASP A 85 13.09 -2.08 -18.44
N SER A 86 13.16 -3.36 -18.81
CA SER A 86 13.95 -4.36 -18.10
C SER A 86 15.41 -4.26 -18.55
N ARG A 87 16.26 -5.19 -18.06
CA ARG A 87 17.65 -5.30 -18.53
C ARG A 87 17.76 -5.83 -19.97
N SER A 88 16.73 -6.53 -20.43
CA SER A 88 16.73 -7.23 -21.72
C SER A 88 15.85 -6.56 -22.78
N GLY A 89 14.85 -5.76 -22.37
CA GLY A 89 13.94 -5.13 -23.32
C GLY A 89 12.81 -4.34 -22.65
N THR A 90 11.86 -3.87 -23.45
CA THR A 90 10.73 -3.07 -22.97
C THR A 90 9.49 -3.94 -22.82
N HIS A 91 8.82 -3.89 -21.67
CA HIS A 91 7.67 -4.74 -21.37
C HIS A 91 6.48 -3.90 -20.90
N ASN A 92 5.29 -4.27 -21.36
CA ASN A 92 4.04 -3.69 -20.89
C ASN A 92 3.53 -4.49 -19.69
N MET A 93 3.00 -3.80 -18.69
CA MET A 93 2.43 -4.37 -17.50
C MET A 93 1.14 -3.66 -17.11
N TYR A 94 0.23 -4.44 -16.53
CA TYR A 94 -0.97 -3.95 -15.89
C TYR A 94 -0.96 -4.36 -14.42
N ARG A 95 -1.09 -3.37 -13.52
CA ARG A 95 -1.08 -3.57 -12.08
C ARG A 95 -2.25 -2.85 -11.43
N GLU A 96 -2.69 -3.36 -10.29
CA GLU A 96 -3.81 -2.82 -9.52
C GLU A 96 -3.35 -2.51 -8.11
N TYR A 97 -3.77 -1.36 -7.58
CA TYR A 97 -3.49 -0.94 -6.21
C TYR A 97 -4.78 -0.42 -5.56
N ARG A 98 -4.93 -0.69 -4.27
CA ARG A 98 -6.05 -0.18 -3.47
C ARG A 98 -5.52 0.97 -2.60
N ASP A 99 -6.03 2.17 -2.83
CA ASP A 99 -5.58 3.37 -2.12
C ASP A 99 -6.68 4.45 -2.11
N LEU A 100 -6.50 5.49 -1.31
CA LEU A 100 -7.37 6.66 -1.20
C LEU A 100 -7.16 7.66 -2.35
N THR A 101 -5.94 7.73 -2.90
CA THR A 101 -5.56 8.74 -3.92
C THR A 101 -4.85 8.12 -5.11
N THR A 102 -5.01 8.73 -6.29
CA THR A 102 -4.28 8.34 -7.51
C THR A 102 -2.77 8.39 -7.31
N ALA A 103 -2.29 9.46 -6.67
CA ALA A 103 -0.87 9.70 -6.46
C ALA A 103 -0.26 8.71 -5.45
N GLY A 104 -1.02 8.32 -4.43
CA GLY A 104 -0.66 7.24 -3.51
C GLY A 104 -0.53 5.90 -4.23
N ALA A 105 -1.52 5.52 -5.04
CA ALA A 105 -1.48 4.29 -5.82
C ALA A 105 -0.28 4.23 -6.79
N VAL A 106 0.03 5.34 -7.46
CA VAL A 106 1.22 5.44 -8.32
C VAL A 106 2.51 5.38 -7.52
N THR A 107 2.56 5.98 -6.33
CA THR A 107 3.72 5.88 -5.43
C THR A 107 3.96 4.42 -5.02
N GLN A 108 2.90 3.70 -4.65
CA GLN A 108 2.98 2.26 -4.38
C GLN A 108 3.49 1.51 -5.61
N CYS A 109 3.03 1.88 -6.81
CA CYS A 109 3.49 1.27 -8.04
C CYS A 109 4.99 1.43 -8.29
N TYR A 110 5.54 2.62 -8.09
CA TYR A 110 6.99 2.84 -8.23
C TYR A 110 7.79 2.03 -7.20
N ARG A 111 7.31 1.92 -5.95
CA ARG A 111 7.95 1.11 -4.91
C ARG A 111 7.92 -0.38 -5.24
N ASP A 112 6.77 -0.87 -5.70
CA ASP A 112 6.56 -2.26 -6.07
C ASP A 112 7.44 -2.67 -7.27
N MET A 113 7.51 -1.83 -8.31
CA MET A 113 8.40 -2.06 -9.45
C MET A 113 9.88 -2.08 -9.04
N GLY A 114 10.28 -1.24 -8.08
CA GLY A 114 11.62 -1.27 -7.50
C GLY A 114 11.89 -2.56 -6.71
N ALA A 115 10.93 -3.03 -5.91
CA ALA A 115 11.08 -4.20 -5.08
C ALA A 115 11.05 -5.51 -5.89
N ARG A 116 10.05 -5.70 -6.74
CA ARG A 116 9.83 -6.96 -7.47
C ARG A 116 10.69 -7.08 -8.72
N HIS A 117 10.92 -5.97 -9.42
CA HIS A 117 11.58 -5.98 -10.75
C HIS A 117 12.90 -5.21 -10.79
N ARG A 118 13.36 -4.66 -9.64
CA ARG A 118 14.54 -3.79 -9.56
C ARG A 118 14.50 -2.63 -10.55
N ALA A 119 13.29 -2.23 -10.96
CA ALA A 119 13.09 -1.20 -11.96
C ALA A 119 13.20 0.17 -11.30
N ARG A 120 14.05 1.03 -11.85
CA ARG A 120 14.22 2.40 -11.37
C ARG A 120 13.13 3.29 -11.96
N ALA A 121 12.82 4.39 -11.28
CA ALA A 121 11.76 5.30 -11.70
C ALA A 121 11.96 5.91 -13.10
N HIS A 122 13.20 6.02 -13.59
CA HIS A 122 13.46 6.49 -14.96
C HIS A 122 13.13 5.45 -16.04
N SER A 123 13.17 4.17 -15.70
CA SER A 123 12.85 3.05 -16.60
C SER A 123 11.36 2.76 -16.69
N ILE A 124 10.52 3.44 -15.89
CA ILE A 124 9.08 3.19 -15.81
C ILE A 124 8.32 4.36 -16.45
N GLN A 125 7.43 4.02 -17.37
CA GLN A 125 6.55 4.92 -18.08
C GLN A 125 5.10 4.56 -17.75
N ILE A 126 4.40 5.45 -17.07
CA ILE A 126 2.96 5.26 -16.77
C ILE A 126 2.17 5.73 -17.99
N MET A 127 1.40 4.83 -18.58
CA MET A 127 0.58 5.12 -19.76
C MET A 127 -0.80 5.64 -19.35
N LYS A 128 -1.47 4.91 -18.45
CA LYS A 128 -2.82 5.24 -17.97
C LYS A 128 -2.95 4.86 -16.49
N VAL A 129 -3.70 5.68 -15.77
CA VAL A 129 -4.16 5.41 -14.40
C VAL A 129 -5.66 5.65 -14.37
N GLU A 130 -6.42 4.71 -13.84
CA GLU A 130 -7.88 4.78 -13.83
C GLU A 130 -8.44 4.17 -12.56
N GLU A 131 -9.52 4.74 -12.02
CA GLU A 131 -10.30 4.10 -10.98
C GLU A 131 -11.12 2.95 -11.59
N ILE A 132 -11.06 1.78 -10.96
CA ILE A 132 -11.71 0.56 -11.43
C ILE A 132 -12.76 0.13 -10.41
N ALA A 133 -13.96 -0.20 -10.91
CA ALA A 133 -15.02 -0.78 -10.09
C ALA A 133 -14.60 -2.14 -9.51
N ALA A 134 -15.05 -2.46 -8.30
CA ALA A 134 -14.65 -3.68 -7.59
C ALA A 134 -14.88 -4.98 -8.39
N SER A 135 -15.92 -5.04 -9.21
CA SER A 135 -16.23 -6.18 -10.10
C SER A 135 -15.21 -6.39 -11.22
N LYS A 136 -14.55 -5.31 -11.68
CA LYS A 136 -13.60 -5.33 -12.80
C LYS A 136 -12.15 -5.55 -12.36
N CYS A 137 -11.87 -5.53 -11.06
CA CYS A 137 -10.53 -5.84 -10.55
C CYS A 137 -10.15 -7.29 -10.91
N ARG A 138 -8.90 -7.51 -11.30
CA ARG A 138 -8.39 -8.82 -11.74
C ARG A 138 -7.40 -9.43 -10.75
N ARG A 139 -6.71 -8.62 -9.96
CA ARG A 139 -5.61 -9.09 -9.09
C ARG A 139 -6.15 -9.66 -7.79
N PRO A 140 -5.78 -10.91 -7.41
CA PRO A 140 -6.29 -11.55 -6.18
C PRO A 140 -5.90 -10.75 -4.92
N ALA A 141 -4.70 -10.16 -4.92
CA ALA A 141 -4.22 -9.31 -3.83
C ALA A 141 -5.11 -8.09 -3.53
N VAL A 142 -5.84 -7.59 -4.53
CA VAL A 142 -6.82 -6.49 -4.37
C VAL A 142 -8.20 -7.05 -4.05
N LYS A 143 -8.62 -8.10 -4.77
CA LYS A 143 -9.94 -8.74 -4.61
C LYS A 143 -10.22 -9.21 -3.18
N GLN A 144 -9.22 -9.71 -2.46
CA GLN A 144 -9.39 -10.19 -1.09
C GLN A 144 -9.92 -9.11 -0.12
N PHE A 145 -9.75 -7.82 -0.43
CA PHE A 145 -10.17 -6.70 0.41
C PHE A 145 -11.53 -6.10 0.04
N HIS A 146 -12.32 -6.78 -0.81
CA HIS A 146 -13.62 -6.27 -1.26
C HIS A 146 -14.80 -6.67 -0.36
N ASP A 147 -14.62 -7.68 0.50
CA ASP A 147 -15.68 -8.10 1.42
C ASP A 147 -15.93 -7.02 2.49
N SER A 148 -17.21 -6.69 2.68
CA SER A 148 -17.69 -5.76 3.70
C SER A 148 -17.57 -6.30 5.13
N LYS A 149 -17.61 -7.63 5.29
CA LYS A 149 -17.55 -8.31 6.59
C LYS A 149 -16.14 -8.74 6.98
N ILE A 150 -15.13 -8.26 6.26
CA ILE A 150 -13.74 -8.67 6.43
C ILE A 150 -13.21 -8.31 7.82
N LYS A 151 -12.58 -9.28 8.48
CA LYS A 151 -11.97 -9.14 9.81
C LYS A 151 -10.62 -9.85 9.81
N PHE A 152 -9.62 -9.22 10.43
CA PHE A 152 -8.29 -9.80 10.54
C PHE A 152 -7.83 -9.77 12.00
N PRO A 153 -7.43 -10.91 12.58
CA PRO A 153 -6.63 -10.89 13.80
C PRO A 153 -5.21 -10.36 13.48
N LEU A 154 -4.53 -9.80 14.47
CA LEU A 154 -3.11 -9.49 14.41
C LEU A 154 -2.34 -10.54 15.23
N PRO A 155 -2.06 -11.74 14.66
CA PRO A 155 -1.58 -12.89 15.44
C PRO A 155 -0.20 -12.66 16.07
N HIS A 156 0.66 -11.91 15.39
CA HIS A 156 2.00 -11.57 15.87
C HIS A 156 2.19 -10.05 15.84
N ARG A 157 2.07 -9.42 17.01
CA ARG A 157 2.20 -7.96 17.17
C ARG A 157 3.55 -7.61 17.80
N VAL A 158 4.48 -7.16 16.97
CA VAL A 158 5.81 -6.72 17.43
C VAL A 158 5.75 -5.33 18.05
N LEU A 159 6.34 -5.16 19.24
CA LEU A 159 6.52 -3.86 19.88
C LEU A 159 7.67 -3.12 19.19
N ARG A 160 7.36 -2.05 18.43
CA ARG A 160 8.37 -1.31 17.65
C ARG A 160 9.21 -0.30 18.45
N ARG A 161 8.82 0.01 19.69
CA ARG A 161 9.51 0.96 20.58
C ARG A 161 10.37 0.24 21.62
N GLN A 162 11.30 -0.61 21.17
CA GLN A 162 12.22 -1.28 22.08
C GLN A 162 13.31 -0.33 22.62
N HIS A 163 13.68 0.67 21.82
CA HIS A 163 14.64 1.72 22.20
C HIS A 163 13.95 3.09 22.15
N LYS A 164 13.30 3.50 23.24
CA LYS A 164 13.24 4.94 23.54
C LYS A 164 14.68 5.38 23.85
N PRO A 165 15.11 6.63 23.56
CA PRO A 165 16.35 7.13 24.14
C PRO A 165 16.25 6.95 25.67
N GLN A 166 17.08 6.05 26.19
CA GLN A 166 17.04 5.59 27.57
C GLN A 166 17.49 6.74 28.47
N LEU A 167 16.56 7.38 29.17
CA LEU A 167 16.87 7.86 30.51
C LEU A 167 16.77 6.63 31.41
N ALA A 168 17.94 6.08 31.75
CA ALA A 168 18.25 5.04 32.73
C ALA A 168 17.40 3.74 32.72
N HIS A 169 18.09 2.60 32.66
CA HIS A 169 17.62 1.20 32.79
C HIS A 169 17.42 0.44 31.46
N PRO A 170 18.47 -0.30 31.00
CA PRO A 170 18.43 -1.12 29.79
C PRO A 170 17.67 -2.46 29.94
N PHE A 171 17.21 -2.81 31.15
CA PHE A 171 16.52 -4.07 31.44
C PHE A 171 15.12 -3.82 31.97
N THR A 172 14.15 -4.59 31.46
CA THR A 172 12.78 -4.63 32.00
C THR A 172 12.58 -5.99 32.66
N VAL A 173 12.01 -6.00 33.87
CA VAL A 173 11.90 -7.21 34.74
C VAL A 173 10.80 -8.17 34.27
N SER A 174 9.97 -7.78 33.30
CA SER A 174 8.84 -8.59 32.83
C SER A 174 8.98 -8.98 31.36
N ALA A 175 8.76 -10.27 31.06
CA ALA A 175 8.75 -10.77 29.70
C ALA A 175 7.62 -10.11 28.89
N LEU A 176 7.92 -9.64 27.68
CA LEU A 176 6.94 -9.06 26.77
C LEU A 176 5.94 -10.13 26.34
N LYS A 177 4.74 -10.14 26.96
CA LYS A 177 3.66 -11.04 26.57
C LYS A 177 3.01 -10.55 25.27
N THR A 178 3.35 -11.16 24.14
CA THR A 178 2.49 -11.15 22.95
C THR A 178 1.33 -12.10 23.18
N LYS A 179 0.10 -11.57 23.34
CA LYS A 179 -1.12 -12.39 23.34
C LYS A 179 -1.24 -13.10 21.98
N GLN A 180 -0.85 -14.37 21.91
CA GLN A 180 -1.31 -15.29 20.88
C GLN A 180 -2.77 -15.62 21.20
N SER A 181 -3.71 -15.17 20.36
CA SER A 181 -5.06 -15.70 20.38
C SER A 181 -5.03 -17.11 19.80
N LEU A 182 -4.83 -18.12 20.66
CA LEU A 182 -5.06 -19.52 20.32
C LEU A 182 -6.57 -19.70 20.11
N ILE A 183 -7.00 -19.90 18.87
CA ILE A 183 -8.29 -20.53 18.59
C ILE A 183 -8.05 -22.02 18.80
N LEU A 184 -8.43 -22.53 19.97
CA LEU A 184 -8.39 -23.98 20.24
C LEU A 184 -9.58 -24.64 19.51
N PRO A 185 -9.39 -25.80 18.87
CA PRO A 185 -10.48 -26.59 18.29
C PRO A 185 -11.39 -27.13 19.39
N ALA A 186 -12.69 -27.18 19.11
CA ALA A 186 -13.79 -27.42 20.04
C ALA A 186 -13.95 -28.87 20.53
N GLU A 187 -12.88 -29.67 20.63
CA GLU A 187 -12.98 -31.11 20.94
C GLU A 187 -12.61 -31.51 22.39
N TRP A 188 -12.29 -30.56 23.28
CA TRP A 188 -11.95 -30.87 24.68
C TRP A 188 -12.98 -30.39 25.71
N ALA A 189 -14.18 -29.98 25.27
CA ALA A 189 -15.24 -29.50 26.15
C ALA A 189 -16.23 -30.60 26.54
N TYR A 190 -15.76 -31.78 26.95
CA TYR A 190 -16.58 -32.74 27.70
C TYR A 190 -15.64 -33.58 28.56
N LEU A 191 -15.71 -33.38 29.88
CA LEU A 191 -15.68 -34.42 30.93
C LEU A 191 -15.63 -33.74 32.32
N GLY A 192 -16.81 -33.65 32.94
CA GLY A 192 -17.02 -34.01 34.34
C GLY A 192 -16.67 -33.01 35.44
N THR A 193 -17.59 -32.09 35.74
CA THR A 193 -17.82 -31.59 37.10
C THR A 193 -18.53 -32.65 37.94
N ALA A 194 -17.94 -33.07 39.06
CA ALA A 194 -18.64 -33.76 40.13
C ALA A 194 -18.06 -33.29 41.49
N GLU A 195 -18.72 -32.30 42.08
CA GLU A 195 -18.63 -32.01 43.51
C GLU A 195 -19.61 -32.92 44.28
N GLY A 196 -19.17 -33.42 45.43
CA GLY A 196 -20.05 -33.88 46.51
C GLY A 196 -19.92 -35.35 46.91
N LEU A 197 -19.23 -35.63 48.02
CA LEU A 197 -19.82 -36.31 49.19
C LEU A 197 -18.82 -36.38 50.38
N GLN A 198 -19.25 -35.77 51.49
CA GLN A 198 -19.17 -36.21 52.88
C GLN A 198 -17.81 -36.53 53.56
N SER A 199 -17.51 -35.64 54.52
CA SER A 199 -16.75 -35.86 55.75
C SER A 199 -17.30 -37.00 56.60
N GLY A 200 -16.45 -37.88 57.13
CA GLY A 200 -16.84 -38.84 58.16
C GLY A 200 -15.71 -39.72 58.73
N THR A 201 -15.11 -39.23 59.82
CA THR A 201 -14.69 -39.97 61.03
C THR A 201 -13.45 -40.88 61.04
N ARG A 202 -12.40 -40.39 61.72
CA ARG A 202 -11.40 -41.15 62.49
C ARG A 202 -11.83 -41.20 63.96
N LYS A 203 -11.94 -42.41 64.54
CA LYS A 203 -11.62 -42.84 65.93
C LYS A 203 -12.59 -43.94 66.39
N LEU A 204 -12.09 -45.14 66.69
CA LEU A 204 -11.87 -45.65 68.05
C LEU A 204 -11.67 -47.18 68.03
N TRP A 205 -10.54 -47.60 68.58
CA TRP A 205 -10.30 -48.93 69.11
C TRP A 205 -11.01 -49.06 70.46
N GLN A 206 -11.83 -50.09 70.68
CA GLN A 206 -11.91 -50.85 71.94
C GLN A 206 -12.90 -52.04 71.86
N ASP A 207 -12.37 -53.20 72.26
CA ASP A 207 -12.98 -54.27 73.07
C ASP A 207 -14.18 -55.15 72.62
N ARG A 208 -13.86 -56.47 72.65
CA ARG A 208 -14.59 -57.62 73.21
C ARG A 208 -15.83 -58.21 72.50
N GLY A 209 -15.63 -59.41 71.92
CA GLY A 209 -16.03 -60.69 72.54
C GLY A 209 -17.35 -61.37 72.12
N ARG A 210 -17.25 -62.68 71.75
CA ARG A 210 -18.26 -63.77 71.75
C ARG A 210 -19.53 -63.53 70.91
N VAL A 211 -19.97 -64.40 70.01
CA VAL A 211 -20.18 -65.87 70.07
C VAL A 211 -19.88 -66.49 68.72
#